data_AF-A0A7Y5H970-F1
#
_entry.id   AF-A0A7Y5H970-F1
#
_cell.length_a   1.000
_cell.length_b   1.000
_cell.length_c   1.000
_cell.angle_alpha   90.00
_cell.angle_beta   90.00
_cell.angle_gamma   90.00
#
_symmetry.space_group_name_H-M   'P 1'
#
loop_
_entity.id
_entity.type
_entity.pdbx_description
1 polymer ?
#
loop_
_entity_poly.entity_id
_entity_poly.type
_entity_poly.pdbx_seq_one_letter_code
_entity_poly.pdbx_strand_id
1 'polypeptide(L)'
;MGLLHEIECAKCGVRDVVEQKRRAYRLEGGGTLPVDAGLAWCRGCYRVVEGELFESVSALRRSIETLQQAPPSGDRFADLLGLTRDEEIALLRDRLRWRQARRGPPRCLECGHESPDFMMMDDKAQGIAGRAGRLWVEHPFCLGRLTARAVGDRPSDDRAIEYSAEGERLS
;
A
#
# COMPACT_ATOMS: atom_id res chain seq x y z
N MET A 1 -1.32 -14.62 -2.03
CA MET A 1 -1.65 -14.29 -3.43
C MET A 1 -1.28 -12.86 -3.69
N GLY A 2 -0.60 -12.59 -4.80
CA GLY A 2 -0.28 -11.23 -5.23
C GLY A 2 -1.30 -10.74 -6.24
N LEU A 3 -1.86 -9.54 -6.03
CA LEU A 3 -2.83 -8.95 -6.94
C LEU A 3 -2.11 -8.36 -8.15
N LEU A 4 -2.51 -8.75 -9.36
CA LEU A 4 -1.97 -8.24 -10.62
C LEU A 4 -2.77 -7.04 -11.10
N HIS A 5 -2.05 -5.99 -11.51
CA HIS A 5 -2.61 -4.79 -12.10
C HIS A 5 -2.07 -4.57 -13.51
N GLU A 6 -2.95 -4.43 -14.48
CA GLU A 6 -2.60 -3.90 -15.80
C GLU A 6 -2.57 -2.38 -15.74
N ILE A 7 -1.49 -1.81 -16.24
CA ILE A 7 -1.26 -0.38 -16.36
C ILE A 7 -1.37 0.01 -17.83
N GLU A 8 -2.10 1.08 -18.12
CA GLU A 8 -2.20 1.63 -19.47
C GLU A 8 -2.21 3.17 -19.45
N CYS A 9 -1.45 3.79 -20.37
CA CYS A 9 -1.55 5.22 -20.64
C CYS A 9 -2.34 5.50 -21.92
N ALA A 10 -3.46 6.21 -21.80
CA ALA A 10 -4.34 6.49 -22.94
C ALA A 10 -3.73 7.38 -24.04
N LYS A 11 -2.62 8.10 -23.75
CA LYS A 11 -2.01 9.06 -24.70
C LYS A 11 -0.83 8.49 -25.46
N CYS A 12 0.12 7.84 -24.78
CA CYS A 12 1.32 7.29 -25.42
C CYS A 12 1.26 5.77 -25.65
N GLY A 13 0.22 5.08 -25.18
CA GLY A 13 0.06 3.64 -25.38
C GLY A 13 0.97 2.75 -24.53
N VAL A 14 1.70 3.32 -23.56
CA VAL A 14 2.48 2.56 -22.57
C VAL A 14 1.57 1.54 -21.88
N ARG A 15 2.07 0.30 -21.79
CA ARG A 15 1.43 -0.81 -21.07
C ARG A 15 2.43 -1.49 -20.15
N ASP A 16 2.01 -1.84 -18.96
CA ASP A 16 2.83 -2.56 -17.97
C ASP A 16 1.94 -3.47 -17.11
N VAL A 17 2.55 -4.40 -16.38
CA VAL A 17 1.87 -5.22 -15.38
C VAL A 17 2.62 -5.11 -14.06
N VAL A 18 1.91 -4.71 -13.02
CA VAL A 18 2.45 -4.59 -11.66
C VAL A 18 1.84 -5.69 -10.80
N GLU A 19 2.70 -6.53 -10.22
CA GLU A 19 2.32 -7.50 -9.22
C GLU A 19 2.51 -6.90 -7.83
N GLN A 20 1.45 -6.92 -7.02
CA GLN A 20 1.53 -6.57 -5.61
C GLN A 20 2.15 -7.70 -4.81
N LYS A 21 3.26 -7.42 -4.13
CA LYS A 21 4.02 -8.42 -3.38
C LYS A 21 3.77 -8.25 -1.88
N ARG A 22 3.82 -9.36 -1.14
CA ARG A 22 3.84 -9.32 0.33
C ARG A 22 5.15 -8.71 0.78
N ARG A 23 5.09 -7.69 1.63
CA ARG A 23 6.26 -6.94 2.11
C ARG A 23 6.11 -6.67 3.60
N ALA A 24 7.22 -6.71 4.33
CA ALA A 24 7.24 -6.45 5.76
C ALA A 24 8.50 -5.68 6.18
N TYR A 25 8.36 -4.74 7.11
CA TYR A 25 9.48 -4.18 7.86
C TYR A 25 9.90 -5.15 8.95
N ARG A 26 11.21 -5.30 9.16
CA ARG A 26 11.80 -5.93 10.34
C ARG A 26 12.07 -4.87 11.39
N LEU A 27 11.45 -5.02 12.55
CA LEU A 27 11.55 -4.08 13.68
C LEU A 27 12.75 -4.40 14.57
N GLU A 28 13.23 -3.39 15.30
CA GLU A 28 14.20 -3.56 16.38
C GLU A 28 13.57 -4.43 17.49
N GLY A 29 14.06 -5.66 17.64
CA GLY A 29 13.43 -6.68 18.51
C GLY A 29 12.99 -7.95 17.76
N GLY A 30 13.13 -7.99 16.42
CA GLY A 30 12.92 -9.19 15.62
C GLY A 30 11.47 -9.41 15.14
N GLY A 31 10.53 -8.56 15.57
CA GLY A 31 9.16 -8.56 15.06
C GLY A 31 9.08 -8.06 13.61
N THR A 32 7.95 -8.33 12.95
CA THR A 32 7.68 -7.87 11.59
C THR A 32 6.42 -7.02 11.55
N LEU A 33 6.43 -5.94 10.75
CA LEU A 33 5.28 -5.08 10.50
C LEU A 33 4.95 -5.10 9.00
N PRO A 34 3.75 -5.50 8.58
CA PRO A 34 3.34 -5.42 7.18
C PRO A 34 3.52 -4.01 6.61
N VAL A 35 4.08 -3.92 5.41
CA VAL A 35 4.21 -2.65 4.68
C VAL A 35 2.87 -2.33 4.03
N ASP A 36 2.30 -1.16 4.32
CA ASP A 36 1.23 -0.64 3.49
C ASP A 36 1.83 -0.13 2.19
N ALA A 37 1.32 -0.62 1.07
CA ALA A 37 1.80 -0.28 -0.26
C ALA A 37 0.66 0.22 -1.13
N GLY A 38 0.96 1.20 -1.98
CA GLY A 38 0.06 1.70 -3.02
C GLY A 38 0.76 1.71 -4.37
N LEU A 39 -0.01 1.62 -5.46
CA LEU A 39 0.55 1.85 -6.79
C LEU A 39 0.98 3.31 -6.91
N ALA A 40 2.17 3.53 -7.45
CA ALA A 40 2.75 4.86 -7.61
C ALA A 40 3.64 4.90 -8.85
N TRP A 41 3.75 6.06 -9.47
CA TRP A 41 4.77 6.31 -10.47
C TRP A 41 6.12 6.57 -9.79
N CYS A 42 7.15 5.80 -10.14
CA CYS A 42 8.49 6.01 -9.64
C CYS A 42 9.40 6.61 -10.71
N ARG A 43 10.01 7.76 -10.40
CA ARG A 43 10.96 8.44 -11.29
C ARG A 43 12.27 7.68 -11.46
N GLY A 44 12.71 6.94 -10.44
CA GLY A 44 13.90 6.09 -10.54
C GLY A 44 13.68 4.86 -11.42
N CYS A 45 12.49 4.24 -11.36
CA CYS A 45 12.17 3.06 -12.19
C CYS A 45 11.59 3.41 -13.56
N TYR A 46 11.18 4.67 -13.78
CA TYR A 46 10.50 5.13 -15.00
C TYR A 46 9.24 4.31 -15.36
N ARG A 47 8.53 3.81 -14.35
CA ARG A 47 7.30 3.01 -14.50
C ARG A 47 6.43 3.08 -13.24
N VAL A 48 5.22 2.52 -13.34
CA VAL A 48 4.37 2.30 -12.16
C VAL A 48 4.92 1.11 -11.36
N VAL A 49 4.99 1.27 -10.04
CA VAL A 49 5.50 0.30 -9.08
C VAL A 49 4.69 0.37 -7.80
N GLU A 50 5.00 -0.48 -6.82
CA GLU A 50 4.52 -0.28 -5.45
C GLU A 50 5.41 0.73 -4.72
N GLY A 51 4.79 1.71 -4.08
CA GLY A 51 5.42 2.67 -3.16
C GLY A 51 4.91 2.49 -1.74
N GLU A 52 5.72 2.86 -0.75
CA GLU A 52 5.36 2.86 0.67
C GLU A 52 4.21 3.84 0.96
N LEU A 53 3.05 3.36 1.40
CA LEU A 53 1.96 4.23 1.83
C LEU A 53 2.09 4.53 3.33
N PHE A 54 2.21 5.80 3.70
CA PHE A 54 2.24 6.20 5.11
C PHE A 54 0.93 6.86 5.51
N GLU A 55 0.27 6.27 6.49
CA GLU A 55 -0.74 7.00 7.24
C GLU A 55 -0.11 8.08 8.12
N SER A 56 -0.82 9.19 8.30
CA SER A 56 -0.41 10.20 9.27
C SER A 56 -0.54 9.66 10.70
N VAL A 57 0.33 10.12 11.60
CA VAL A 57 0.25 9.79 13.05
C VAL A 57 -1.14 10.08 13.62
N SER A 58 -1.77 11.18 13.20
CA SER A 58 -3.13 11.54 13.63
C SER A 58 -4.20 10.58 13.08
N ALA A 59 -4.04 10.09 11.85
CA ALA A 59 -4.95 9.09 11.28
C ALA A 59 -4.88 7.78 12.06
N LEU A 60 -3.67 7.25 12.30
CA LEU A 60 -3.46 6.03 13.09
C LEU A 60 -4.09 6.13 14.50
N ARG A 61 -3.90 7.27 15.18
CA ARG A 61 -4.52 7.52 16.50
C ARG A 61 -6.04 7.50 16.44
N ARG A 62 -6.64 8.15 15.44
CA ARG A 62 -8.10 8.14 15.24
C ARG A 62 -8.62 6.74 14.93
N SER A 63 -7.90 5.95 14.14
CA SER A 63 -8.29 4.56 13.84
C SER A 63 -8.29 3.72 15.12
N ILE A 64 -7.26 3.83 15.96
CA ILE A 64 -7.20 3.17 17.27
C ILE A 64 -8.37 3.61 18.16
N GLU A 65 -8.61 4.92 18.29
CA GLU A 65 -9.70 5.45 19.12
C GLU A 65 -11.08 4.98 18.62
N THR A 66 -11.30 5.03 17.31
CA THR A 66 -12.53 4.56 16.66
C THR A 66 -12.75 3.08 16.96
N LEU A 67 -11.71 2.26 16.78
CA LEU A 67 -11.75 0.85 17.12
C LEU A 67 -11.85 0.60 18.62
N GLN A 68 -11.54 1.53 19.52
CA GLN A 68 -11.76 1.34 20.96
C GLN A 68 -13.18 1.73 21.39
N GLN A 69 -13.79 2.70 20.72
CA GLN A 69 -15.13 3.20 21.05
C GLN A 69 -16.26 2.45 20.34
N ALA A 70 -15.96 1.75 19.23
CA ALA A 70 -16.96 0.99 18.50
C ALA A 70 -17.65 -0.04 19.42
N PRO A 71 -18.99 -0.22 19.33
CA PRO A 71 -19.64 -1.31 20.04
C PRO A 71 -19.06 -2.66 19.57
N PRO A 72 -19.10 -3.71 20.40
CA PRO A 72 -18.84 -5.08 19.96
C PRO A 72 -20.01 -5.56 19.08
N SER A 73 -20.25 -4.91 17.95
CA SER A 73 -21.21 -5.35 16.94
C SER A 73 -20.47 -6.19 15.91
N GLY A 74 -21.00 -7.38 15.63
CA GLY A 74 -20.45 -8.39 14.74
C GLY A 74 -19.79 -7.83 13.48
N ASP A 75 -18.55 -8.26 13.30
CA ASP A 75 -17.51 -7.74 12.42
C ASP A 75 -17.94 -7.40 11.00
N ARG A 76 -17.47 -6.24 10.51
CA ARG A 76 -17.43 -5.95 9.07
C ARG A 76 -16.03 -5.65 8.53
N PHE A 77 -15.02 -5.56 9.40
CA PHE A 77 -13.64 -5.24 9.00
C PHE A 77 -12.62 -6.31 9.41
N ALA A 78 -12.77 -6.95 10.57
CA ALA A 78 -11.94 -8.07 11.04
C ALA A 78 -11.91 -9.25 10.06
N ASP A 79 -13.02 -9.54 9.38
CA ASP A 79 -13.16 -10.69 8.47
C ASP A 79 -12.20 -10.63 7.27
N LEU A 80 -11.76 -9.44 6.85
CA LEU A 80 -10.91 -9.28 5.66
C LEU A 80 -9.44 -9.68 5.90
N LEU A 81 -8.97 -9.51 7.14
CA LEU A 81 -7.60 -9.87 7.55
C LEU A 81 -7.57 -11.08 8.49
N GLY A 82 -8.74 -11.56 8.95
CA GLY A 82 -8.86 -12.63 9.94
C GLY A 82 -8.29 -12.26 11.32
N LEU A 83 -8.20 -10.96 11.63
CA LEU A 83 -7.69 -10.45 12.90
C LEU A 83 -8.85 -10.12 13.83
N THR A 84 -8.71 -10.45 15.11
CA THR A 84 -9.59 -9.90 16.15
C THR A 84 -9.37 -8.39 16.29
N ARG A 85 -10.37 -7.70 16.83
CA ARG A 85 -10.29 -6.27 17.14
C ARG A 85 -9.05 -5.89 17.98
N ASP A 86 -8.70 -6.70 18.97
CA ASP A 86 -7.53 -6.45 19.83
C ASP A 86 -6.21 -6.62 19.06
N GLU A 87 -6.13 -7.60 18.17
CA GLU A 87 -4.98 -7.78 17.27
C GLU A 87 -4.85 -6.62 16.27
N GLU A 88 -5.96 -6.11 15.73
CA GLU A 88 -5.97 -4.93 14.86
C GLU A 88 -5.48 -3.68 15.61
N ILE A 89 -5.97 -3.45 16.83
CA ILE A 89 -5.50 -2.35 17.69
C ILE A 89 -4.01 -2.50 17.99
N ALA A 90 -3.53 -3.71 18.28
CA ALA A 90 -2.12 -3.98 18.52
C ALA A 90 -1.27 -3.65 17.28
N LEU A 91 -1.69 -4.11 16.10
CA LEU A 91 -1.03 -3.82 14.83
C LEU A 91 -0.96 -2.31 14.54
N LEU A 92 -2.07 -1.58 14.74
CA LEU A 92 -2.10 -0.13 14.57
C LEU A 92 -1.18 0.60 15.57
N ARG A 93 -1.08 0.11 16.81
CA ARG A 93 -0.14 0.65 17.79
C ARG A 93 1.31 0.40 17.39
N ASP A 94 1.62 -0.76 16.83
CA ASP A 94 2.95 -1.07 16.32
C ASP A 94 3.31 -0.16 15.16
N ARG A 95 2.37 0.03 14.22
CA ARG A 95 2.49 0.96 13.10
C ARG A 95 2.66 2.40 13.57
N LEU A 96 1.91 2.84 14.58
CA LEU A 96 2.05 4.16 15.19
C LEU A 96 3.44 4.37 15.78
N ARG A 97 3.95 3.41 16.57
CA ARG A 97 5.29 3.50 17.17
C ARG A 97 6.37 3.55 16.09
N TRP A 98 6.29 2.66 15.10
CA TRP A 98 7.19 2.66 13.95
C TRP A 98 7.14 4.00 13.20
N ARG A 99 5.94 4.53 12.91
CA ARG A 99 5.79 5.78 12.16
C ARG A 99 6.37 6.98 12.90
N GLN A 100 6.25 7.01 14.23
CA GLN A 100 6.84 8.05 15.07
C GLN A 100 8.37 7.98 15.13
N ALA A 101 8.95 6.78 15.05
CA ALA A 101 10.40 6.57 15.04
C ALA A 101 11.02 6.84 13.65
N ARG A 102 10.32 6.46 12.57
CA ARG A 102 10.83 6.56 11.20
C ARG A 102 11.04 8.00 10.76
N ARG A 103 12.24 8.25 10.24
CA ARG A 103 12.65 9.59 9.76
C ARG A 103 12.52 9.76 8.26
N GLY A 104 12.72 8.68 7.49
CA GLY A 104 12.70 8.73 6.03
C GLY A 104 11.31 9.02 5.43
N PRO A 105 11.25 9.65 4.24
CA PRO A 105 10.01 9.76 3.48
C PRO A 105 9.58 8.39 2.90
N PRO A 106 8.35 8.27 2.39
CA PRO A 106 7.95 7.14 1.56
C PRO A 106 8.92 6.82 0.43
N ARG A 107 9.16 5.53 0.20
CA ARG A 107 10.08 5.04 -0.85
C ARG A 107 9.40 4.14 -1.86
N CYS A 108 9.99 4.06 -3.04
CA CYS A 108 9.72 3.02 -4.03
C CYS A 108 10.15 1.66 -3.46
N LEU A 109 9.26 0.67 -3.44
CA LEU A 109 9.55 -0.65 -2.90
C LEU A 109 10.37 -1.53 -3.86
N GLU A 110 10.62 -1.08 -5.09
CA GLU A 110 11.48 -1.77 -6.06
C GLU A 110 12.92 -1.22 -6.05
N CYS A 111 13.12 0.10 -6.04
CA CYS A 111 14.46 0.72 -6.16
C CYS A 111 14.88 1.61 -4.98
N GLY A 112 14.01 1.87 -4.01
CA GLY A 112 14.31 2.71 -2.85
C GLY A 112 14.29 4.22 -3.11
N HIS A 113 14.00 4.68 -4.33
CA HIS A 113 13.87 6.10 -4.64
C HIS A 113 12.79 6.78 -3.78
N GLU A 114 13.11 7.96 -3.27
CA GLU A 114 12.23 8.70 -2.36
C GLU A 114 11.10 9.41 -3.12
N SER A 115 9.96 9.59 -2.45
CA SER A 115 8.80 10.36 -2.94
C SER A 115 8.20 9.85 -4.27
N PRO A 116 7.68 8.61 -4.32
CA PRO A 116 6.95 8.14 -5.49
C PRO A 116 5.60 8.90 -5.62
N ASP A 117 5.22 9.23 -6.87
CA ASP A 117 3.99 9.96 -7.18
C ASP A 117 2.81 8.96 -7.14
N PHE A 118 2.10 8.88 -6.00
CA PHE A 118 1.04 7.88 -5.78
C PHE A 118 -0.14 8.01 -6.74
N MET A 119 -0.66 6.87 -7.19
CA MET A 119 -1.89 6.80 -7.96
C MET A 119 -3.09 7.07 -7.05
N MET A 120 -3.99 7.93 -7.52
CA MET A 120 -5.21 8.30 -6.82
C MET A 120 -6.36 7.39 -7.27
N MET A 121 -7.28 7.07 -6.37
CA MET A 121 -8.56 6.49 -6.76
C MET A 121 -9.36 7.52 -7.56
N ASP A 122 -10.06 7.09 -8.61
CA ASP A 122 -11.06 7.94 -9.24
C ASP A 122 -12.23 8.13 -8.25
N ASP A 123 -12.50 9.37 -7.84
CA ASP A 123 -13.55 9.72 -6.87
C ASP A 123 -14.93 9.18 -7.28
N LYS A 124 -15.17 8.99 -8.59
CA LYS A 124 -16.43 8.42 -9.10
C LYS A 124 -16.59 6.92 -8.82
N ALA A 125 -15.51 6.22 -8.47
CA ALA A 125 -15.53 4.79 -8.16
C ALA A 125 -15.80 4.49 -6.68
N GLN A 126 -15.75 5.50 -5.79
CA GLN A 126 -15.91 5.30 -4.35
C GLN A 126 -17.35 4.91 -3.91
N GLY A 127 -18.34 5.02 -4.81
CA GLY A 127 -19.76 4.78 -4.50
C GLY A 127 -20.33 3.41 -4.87
N ILE A 128 -19.58 2.53 -5.54
CA ILE A 128 -20.10 1.22 -5.99
C ILE A 128 -19.40 0.11 -5.21
N ALA A 129 -20.00 -0.27 -4.09
CA ALA A 129 -19.60 -1.42 -3.28
C ALA A 129 -19.43 -2.65 -4.19
N GLY A 130 -18.18 -3.06 -4.41
CA GLY A 130 -17.84 -4.32 -5.06
C GLY A 130 -17.35 -4.28 -6.52
N ARG A 131 -17.06 -3.12 -7.14
CA ARG A 131 -16.39 -3.11 -8.47
C ARG A 131 -15.08 -2.32 -8.47
N ALA A 132 -14.04 -3.01 -8.94
CA ALA A 132 -12.68 -2.55 -9.23
C ALA A 132 -12.60 -1.05 -9.58
N GLY A 133 -12.34 -0.21 -8.57
CA GLY A 133 -12.04 1.19 -8.80
C GLY A 133 -10.80 1.29 -9.69
N ARG A 134 -10.86 2.14 -10.70
CA ARG A 134 -9.70 2.42 -11.55
C ARG A 134 -8.82 3.43 -10.82
N LEU A 135 -7.60 3.03 -10.50
CA LEU A 135 -6.59 3.97 -10.00
C LEU A 135 -6.04 4.76 -11.18
N TRP A 136 -5.67 6.01 -10.96
CA TRP A 136 -5.05 6.83 -12.00
C TRP A 136 -4.00 7.79 -11.45
N VAL A 137 -3.05 8.15 -12.31
CA VAL A 137 -2.09 9.23 -12.08
C VAL A 137 -1.81 9.93 -13.41
N GLU A 138 -1.33 11.17 -13.37
CA GLU A 138 -0.82 11.82 -14.57
C GLU A 138 0.53 11.20 -14.97
N HIS A 139 0.67 10.86 -16.24
CA HIS A 139 1.90 10.32 -16.80
C HIS A 139 2.91 11.45 -16.99
N PRO A 140 4.06 11.45 -16.29
CA PRO A 140 4.93 12.63 -16.23
C PRO A 140 5.55 13.03 -17.57
N PHE A 141 5.70 12.09 -18.52
CA PHE A 141 6.32 12.39 -19.81
C PHE A 141 5.36 12.84 -20.91
N CYS A 142 4.11 12.37 -20.89
CA CYS A 142 3.16 12.66 -21.96
C CYS A 142 1.98 13.48 -21.45
N LEU A 143 1.83 13.67 -20.14
CA LEU A 143 0.68 14.30 -19.48
C LEU A 143 -0.64 13.58 -19.78
N GLY A 144 -0.56 12.31 -20.19
CA GLY A 144 -1.72 11.44 -20.37
C GLY A 144 -2.14 10.82 -19.03
N ARG A 145 -3.33 10.22 -18.98
CA ARG A 145 -3.79 9.51 -17.79
C ARG A 145 -3.25 8.08 -17.79
N LEU A 146 -2.41 7.74 -16.81
CA LEU A 146 -2.11 6.36 -16.47
C LEU A 146 -3.28 5.79 -15.68
N THR A 147 -3.72 4.60 -16.04
CA THR A 147 -4.77 3.89 -15.31
C THR A 147 -4.29 2.52 -14.92
N ALA A 148 -4.65 2.08 -13.71
CA ALA A 148 -4.42 0.73 -13.24
C ALA A 148 -5.75 -0.01 -13.06
N ARG A 149 -5.79 -1.27 -13.47
CA ARG A 149 -6.95 -2.16 -13.30
C ARG A 149 -6.47 -3.50 -12.77
N ALA A 150 -7.10 -3.98 -11.69
CA ALA A 150 -6.88 -5.33 -11.21
C ALA A 150 -7.34 -6.36 -12.26
N VAL A 151 -6.49 -7.34 -12.58
CA VAL A 151 -6.75 -8.33 -13.65
C VAL A 151 -6.73 -9.78 -13.19
N GLY A 152 -6.38 -10.01 -11.93
CA GLY A 152 -6.41 -11.34 -11.32
C GLY A 152 -5.36 -11.46 -10.24
N ASP A 153 -5.22 -12.68 -9.74
CA ASP A 153 -4.26 -13.01 -8.71
C ASP A 153 -3.18 -13.94 -9.28
N ARG A 154 -1.95 -13.77 -8.81
CA ARG A 154 -0.87 -14.71 -9.04
C ARG A 154 -0.59 -15.48 -7.74
N PRO A 155 -0.30 -16.79 -7.81
CA PRO A 155 0.36 -17.47 -6.71
C PRO A 155 1.64 -16.70 -6.39
N SER A 156 1.67 -16.01 -5.25
CA SER A 156 2.90 -15.36 -4.81
C SER A 156 3.76 -16.42 -4.15
N ASP A 157 5.08 -16.24 -4.20
CA ASP A 157 5.94 -16.86 -3.20
C ASP A 157 5.39 -16.48 -1.81
N ASP A 158 5.31 -17.46 -0.91
CA ASP A 158 4.77 -17.23 0.44
C ASP A 158 5.69 -16.34 1.27
N ARG A 159 6.95 -16.19 0.85
CA ARG A 159 7.92 -15.37 1.55
C ARG A 159 7.72 -13.87 1.25
N ALA A 160 7.48 -13.09 2.30
CA ALA A 160 7.46 -11.64 2.21
C ALA A 160 8.86 -11.08 1.91
N ILE A 161 8.93 -10.04 1.08
CA ILE A 161 10.16 -9.25 0.90
C ILE A 161 10.34 -8.38 2.13
N GLU A 162 11.53 -8.42 2.72
CA GLU A 162 11.83 -7.77 3.98
C GLU A 162 12.60 -6.46 3.80
N TYR A 163 12.24 -5.48 4.62
CA TYR A 163 12.85 -4.16 4.69
C TYR A 163 13.33 -3.87 6.11
N SER A 164 14.35 -3.03 6.25
CA SER A 164 14.71 -2.44 7.54
C SER A 164 13.59 -1.53 8.03
N ALA A 165 13.61 -1.16 9.32
CA ALA A 165 12.68 -0.15 9.85
C ALA A 165 12.77 1.18 9.10
N GLU A 166 13.91 1.46 8.45
CA GLU A 166 14.13 2.64 7.60
C GLU A 166 13.87 2.41 6.09
N GLY A 167 13.24 1.28 5.72
CA GLY A 167 12.78 1.01 4.35
C GLY A 167 13.89 0.59 3.38
N GLU A 168 15.04 0.16 3.88
CA GLU A 168 16.10 -0.44 3.05
C GLU A 168 15.81 -1.92 2.86
N ARG A 169 15.91 -2.43 1.64
CA ARG A 169 15.64 -3.84 1.37
C ARG A 169 16.71 -4.75 1.99
N LEU A 170 16.31 -5.81 2.69
CA LEU A 170 17.22 -6.72 3.39
C LEU A 170 17.57 -8.00 2.59
N SER A 171 16.75 -8.38 1.61
CA SER A 171 16.98 -9.50 0.67
C SER A 171 16.06 -9.44 -0.55
#